data_AF-A0A2G6QT94-F1
#
_entry.id   AF-A0A2G6QT94-F1
#
_cell.length_a   1.000
_cell.length_b   1.000
_cell.length_c   1.000
_cell.angle_alpha   90.00
_cell.angle_beta   90.00
_cell.angle_gamma   90.00
#
_symmetry.space_group_name_H-M   'P 1'
#
loop_
_entity.id
_entity.type
_entity.pdbx_description
1 polymer ?
#
loop_
_entity_poly.entity_id
_entity_poly.type
_entity_poly.pdbx_seq_one_letter_code
_entity_poly.pdbx_strand_id
1 'polypeptide(L)'
;CSGSKYENIKDYFIDRYTESSRSYLQLMKDKYPQVNKEISDFFIHTAAAWWIQIVSEIVSHNLNEKEILLFLKEYMTFGSGGWQRLMKL
;
A
#
# COMPACT_ATOMS: atom_id res chain seq x y z
N CYS A 1 9.30 -28.71 -0.80
CA CYS A 1 8.52 -28.60 -2.05
C CYS A 1 8.34 -27.12 -2.35
N SER A 2 9.21 -26.56 -3.20
CA SER A 2 9.18 -25.15 -3.60
C SER A 2 9.29 -25.09 -5.11
N GLY A 3 8.40 -24.37 -5.77
CA GLY A 3 8.27 -24.32 -7.22
C GLY A 3 6.85 -24.03 -7.74
N SER A 4 5.95 -23.54 -6.90
CA SER A 4 4.63 -23.09 -7.37
C SER A 4 4.76 -21.69 -7.99
N LYS A 5 4.09 -21.46 -9.13
CA LYS A 5 4.03 -20.14 -9.82
C LYS A 5 3.47 -19.02 -8.92
N TYR A 6 2.89 -19.37 -7.78
CA TYR A 6 2.27 -18.49 -6.81
C TYR A 6 3.15 -18.24 -5.58
N GLU A 7 4.25 -18.97 -5.40
CA GLU A 7 5.09 -18.91 -4.20
C GLU A 7 5.72 -17.51 -4.01
N ASN A 8 5.98 -16.80 -5.12
CA ASN A 8 6.57 -15.45 -5.11
C ASN A 8 5.63 -14.36 -5.64
N ILE A 9 4.34 -14.67 -5.86
CA ILE A 9 3.43 -13.68 -6.48
C ILE A 9 3.18 -12.50 -5.56
N LYS A 10 3.11 -12.75 -4.24
CA LYS A 10 2.97 -11.69 -3.23
C LYS A 10 4.21 -10.80 -3.23
N ASP A 11 5.40 -11.39 -3.14
CA ASP A 11 6.67 -10.66 -3.14
C ASP A 11 6.82 -9.80 -4.40
N TYR A 12 6.50 -10.35 -5.58
CA TYR A 12 6.49 -9.59 -6.84
C TYR A 12 5.59 -8.35 -6.76
N PHE A 13 4.37 -8.48 -6.23
CA PHE A 13 3.48 -7.34 -6.09
C PHE A 13 3.98 -6.35 -5.03
N ILE A 14 4.53 -6.83 -3.92
CA ILE A 14 5.10 -5.97 -2.87
C ILE A 14 6.21 -5.10 -3.44
N ASP A 15 7.15 -5.70 -4.18
CA ASP A 15 8.25 -4.97 -4.81
C ASP A 15 7.74 -3.93 -5.80
N ARG A 16 6.80 -4.31 -6.67
CA ARG A 16 6.21 -3.41 -7.65
C ARG A 16 5.44 -2.25 -7.01
N TYR A 17 4.70 -2.49 -5.93
CA TYR A 17 4.03 -1.44 -5.16
C TYR A 17 5.03 -0.52 -4.45
N THR A 18 6.13 -1.08 -3.95
CA THR A 18 7.21 -0.30 -3.33
C THR A 18 7.82 0.66 -4.35
N GLU A 19 8.15 0.18 -5.54
CA GLU A 19 8.69 1.00 -6.65
C GLU A 19 7.71 2.08 -7.11
N SER A 20 6.44 1.73 -7.28
CA SER A 20 5.39 2.67 -7.65
C SER A 20 5.22 3.76 -6.57
N SER A 21 5.30 3.39 -5.30
CA SER A 21 5.15 4.33 -4.17
C SER A 21 6.32 5.32 -4.10
N ARG A 22 7.56 4.86 -4.33
CA ARG A 22 8.73 5.75 -4.44
C ARG A 22 8.57 6.77 -5.57
N SER A 23 8.14 6.30 -6.75
CA SER A 23 7.90 7.15 -7.91
C SER A 23 6.83 8.20 -7.62
N TYR A 24 5.75 7.80 -6.94
CA TYR A 24 4.68 8.70 -6.53
C TYR A 24 5.15 9.77 -5.52
N LEU A 25 5.92 9.39 -4.49
CA LEU A 25 6.46 10.35 -3.52
C LEU A 25 7.39 11.38 -4.17
N GLN A 26 8.18 10.96 -5.16
CA GLN A 26 9.02 11.88 -5.93
C GLN A 26 8.17 12.86 -6.75
N LEU A 27 7.15 12.38 -7.46
CA LEU A 27 6.22 13.24 -8.20
C LEU A 27 5.49 14.24 -7.28
N MET A 28 5.09 13.80 -6.09
CA MET A 28 4.47 14.67 -5.09
C MET A 28 5.42 15.75 -4.60
N LYS A 29 6.70 15.42 -4.39
CA LYS A 29 7.72 16.41 -4.02
C LYS A 29 7.97 17.42 -5.12
N ASP A 30 8.03 16.97 -6.37
CA ASP A 30 8.28 17.83 -7.54
C ASP A 30 7.11 18.81 -7.75
N LYS A 31 5.88 18.34 -7.55
CA LYS A 31 4.67 19.17 -7.66
C LYS A 31 4.43 20.08 -6.45
N TYR A 32 4.75 19.60 -5.26
CA TYR A 32 4.52 20.29 -3.98
C TYR A 32 5.82 20.29 -3.16
N PRO A 33 6.68 21.30 -3.30
CA PRO A 33 7.99 21.33 -2.65
C PRO A 33 7.96 21.23 -1.12
N GLN A 34 6.83 21.56 -0.49
CA GLN A 34 6.60 21.43 0.95
C GLN A 34 6.39 19.98 1.42
N VAL A 35 6.04 19.06 0.50
CA VAL A 35 5.80 17.65 0.84
C VAL A 35 7.08 17.02 1.37
N ASN A 36 6.95 16.24 2.43
CA ASN A 36 8.01 15.40 2.92
C ASN A 36 8.09 14.11 2.08
N LYS A 37 9.22 13.92 1.40
CA LYS A 37 9.52 12.67 0.68
C LYS A 37 10.42 11.72 1.46
N GLU A 38 10.96 12.14 2.62
CA GLU A 38 11.90 11.36 3.42
C GLU A 38 11.16 10.34 4.29
N ILE A 39 10.35 9.51 3.63
CA ILE A 39 9.72 8.33 4.22
C ILE A 39 10.66 7.17 3.97
N SER A 40 10.98 6.39 5.01
CA SER A 40 11.99 5.34 4.90
C SER A 40 11.57 4.24 3.92
N ASP A 41 12.52 3.74 3.13
CA ASP A 41 12.28 2.65 2.18
C ASP A 41 11.72 1.41 2.87
N PHE A 42 12.20 1.09 4.08
CA PHE A 42 11.67 -0.02 4.87
C PHE A 42 10.20 0.18 5.23
N PHE A 43 9.78 1.40 5.59
CA PHE A 43 8.38 1.69 5.86
C PHE A 43 7.53 1.56 4.60
N ILE A 44 7.99 2.07 3.46
CA ILE A 44 7.27 1.97 2.17
C ILE A 44 7.10 0.50 1.78
N HIS A 45 8.16 -0.31 1.88
CA HIS A 45 8.10 -1.73 1.58
C HIS A 45 7.16 -2.48 2.54
N THR A 46 7.22 -2.17 3.84
CA THR A 46 6.31 -2.74 4.85
C THR A 46 4.85 -2.37 4.58
N ALA A 47 4.58 -1.11 4.20
CA ALA A 47 3.24 -0.66 3.85
C ALA A 47 2.72 -1.36 2.59
N ALA A 48 3.58 -1.61 1.59
CA ALA A 48 3.23 -2.42 0.42
C ALA A 48 2.89 -3.87 0.81
N ALA A 49 3.67 -4.49 1.71
CA ALA A 49 3.38 -5.82 2.24
C ALA A 49 2.03 -5.89 2.96
N TRP A 50 1.72 -4.89 3.81
CA TRP A 50 0.42 -4.80 4.46
C TRP A 50 -0.72 -4.61 3.47
N TRP A 51 -0.55 -3.81 2.43
CA TRP A 51 -1.55 -3.66 1.37
C TRP A 51 -1.84 -5.00 0.67
N ILE A 52 -0.79 -5.75 0.31
CA ILE A 52 -0.96 -7.07 -0.30
C ILE A 52 -1.63 -8.06 0.65
N GLN A 53 -1.34 -8.00 1.95
CA GLN A 53 -2.04 -8.82 2.93
C GLN A 53 -3.53 -8.44 3.01
N ILE A 54 -3.86 -7.15 3.05
CA ILE A 54 -5.25 -6.67 3.07
C ILE A 54 -6.02 -7.14 1.84
N VAL A 55 -5.44 -6.98 0.65
CA VAL A 55 -6.05 -7.50 -0.59
C VAL A 55 -6.22 -9.02 -0.51
N SER A 56 -5.23 -9.74 0.03
CA SER A 56 -5.31 -11.19 0.23
C SER A 56 -6.45 -11.59 1.16
N GLU A 57 -6.69 -10.85 2.26
CA GLU A 57 -7.80 -11.09 3.17
C GLU A 57 -9.15 -10.89 2.46
N ILE A 58 -9.31 -9.79 1.72
CA ILE A 58 -10.54 -9.48 0.98
C ILE A 58 -10.88 -10.61 -0.01
N VAL A 59 -9.90 -11.08 -0.78
CA VAL A 59 -10.15 -12.12 -1.80
C VAL A 59 -10.32 -13.52 -1.22
N SER A 60 -9.77 -13.78 -0.02
CA SER A 60 -9.84 -15.10 0.62
C SER A 60 -11.13 -15.31 1.43
N HIS A 61 -11.84 -14.23 1.77
CA HIS A 61 -13.08 -14.27 2.52
C HIS A 61 -14.28 -14.09 1.59
N ASN A 62 -15.40 -14.76 1.91
CA ASN A 62 -16.64 -14.64 1.16
C ASN A 62 -17.42 -13.38 1.57
N LEU A 63 -16.84 -12.21 1.32
CA LEU A 63 -17.45 -10.91 1.60
C LEU A 63 -18.37 -10.51 0.45
N ASN A 64 -19.51 -9.90 0.79
CA ASN A 64 -20.36 -9.25 -0.19
C ASN A 64 -19.87 -7.83 -0.51
N GLU A 65 -20.38 -7.25 -1.59
CA GLU A 65 -19.97 -5.93 -2.07
C GLU A 65 -20.07 -4.83 -0.98
N LYS A 66 -21.12 -4.85 -0.15
CA LYS A 66 -21.30 -3.83 0.89
C LYS A 66 -20.25 -3.95 1.99
N GLU A 67 -19.87 -5.17 2.34
CA GLU A 67 -18.81 -5.45 3.33
C GLU A 67 -17.45 -4.99 2.81
N ILE A 68 -17.14 -5.28 1.55
CA ILE A 68 -15.89 -4.83 0.90
C ILE A 68 -15.84 -3.30 0.86
N LEU A 69 -16.91 -2.64 0.45
CA LEU A 69 -16.96 -1.17 0.39
C LEU A 69 -16.82 -0.52 1.77
N LEU A 70 -17.46 -1.08 2.80
CA LEU A 70 -17.33 -0.59 4.16
C LEU A 70 -15.88 -0.73 4.65
N PHE A 71 -15.28 -1.90 4.46
CA PHE A 71 -13.90 -2.16 4.85
C PHE A 71 -12.91 -1.21 4.14
N LEU A 72 -13.05 -1.03 2.81
CA LEU A 72 -12.19 -0.12 2.06
C LEU A 72 -12.34 1.33 2.53
N LYS A 73 -13.56 1.75 2.86
CA LYS A 73 -13.81 3.09 3.43
C LYS A 73 -13.09 3.27 4.77
N GLU A 74 -13.17 2.28 5.65
CA GLU A 74 -12.49 2.31 6.95
C GLU A 74 -10.97 2.32 6.79
N TYR A 75 -10.42 1.46 5.92
CA TYR A 75 -9.00 1.41 5.62
C TYR A 75 -8.48 2.74 5.07
N MET A 76 -9.17 3.33 4.10
CA MET A 76 -8.77 4.62 3.52
C MET A 76 -8.88 5.75 4.54
N THR A 77 -9.90 5.75 5.39
CA THR A 77 -10.08 6.75 6.45
C THR A 77 -8.94 6.65 7.48
N PHE A 78 -8.62 5.44 7.92
CA PHE A 78 -7.53 5.17 8.84
C PHE A 78 -6.15 5.54 8.26
N GLY A 79 -5.89 5.11 7.02
CA GLY A 79 -4.59 5.28 6.37
C GLY A 79 -4.31 6.71 5.92
N SER A 80 -5.30 7.40 5.34
CA SER A 80 -5.13 8.74 4.76
C SER A 80 -4.62 9.77 5.78
N GLY A 81 -5.15 9.77 7.01
CA GLY A 81 -4.69 10.68 8.06
C GLY A 81 -3.22 10.46 8.47
N GLY A 82 -2.76 9.20 8.46
CA GLY A 82 -1.35 8.87 8.70
C GLY A 82 -0.44 9.38 7.59
N TRP A 83 -0.82 9.12 6.34
CA TRP A 83 -0.09 9.56 5.15
C TRP A 83 -0.03 11.08 5.01
N GLN A 84 -1.12 11.79 5.31
CA GLN A 84 -1.14 13.26 5.33
C GLN A 84 -0.09 13.82 6.31
N ARG A 85 -0.05 13.29 7.53
CA ARG A 85 0.95 13.69 8.54
C ARG A 85 2.38 13.37 8.11
N LEU A 86 2.63 12.18 7.55
CA LEU A 86 3.96 11.78 7.08
C LEU A 86 4.45 12.66 5.93
N MET A 87 3.55 13.01 5.00
CA MET A 87 3.85 13.84 3.84
C MET A 87 3.81 15.35 4.13
N LYS A 88 3.42 15.78 5.34
CA LYS A 88 3.22 17.20 5.70
C LYS A 88 2.23 17.91 4.77
N LEU A 89 1.13 17.22 4.44
CA LEU A 89 0.00 17.75 3.68
C LEU A 89 -1.06 18.39 4.58
#